data_AF-A0A5S4EYS1-F1
#
_entry.id   AF-A0A5S4EYS1-F1
#
_cell.length_a   1.000
_cell.length_b   1.000
_cell.length_c   1.000
_cell.angle_alpha   90.00
_cell.angle_beta   90.00
_cell.angle_gamma   90.00
#
_symmetry.space_group_name_H-M   'P 1'
#
loop_
_entity.id
_entity.type
_entity.pdbx_description
1 polymer ?
#
loop_
_entity_poly.entity_id
_entity_poly.type
_entity_poly.pdbx_seq_one_letter_code
_entity_poly.pdbx_strand_id
1 'polypeptide(L)'
;MTGAAGQDANDRGPNLHGRLQPVLDAAGDGLAGDQLEQVQRAHLVAAYWHRDQLRRSGDPFITHPVAVATILAELGMDHELICAGLLHDVLDDTGCTEEELVAEFGEPVVELLRAFHTIDDPERRPPDWETSTDERVLTLKLADRLHNHRTLRFLPEEKQRRKSRETLDVVVPIAGRLGLVQVEEELRRLSTATLSGRGGIGASFHVITAGAIMLPAEARGRWLEEWLGELHALPGRWARLGFAARLIAGMPRLARTLRTEARRR
;
A
#
# COMPACT_ATOMS: atom_id res chain seq x y z
N MET A 1 9.60 31.25 -38.24
CA MET A 1 8.55 30.23 -38.41
C MET A 1 9.06 28.94 -37.80
N THR A 2 8.40 28.60 -36.70
CA THR A 2 8.65 27.57 -35.69
C THR A 2 8.67 26.15 -36.27
N GLY A 3 9.78 25.43 -36.06
CA GLY A 3 9.85 23.98 -36.19
C GLY A 3 9.66 23.35 -34.82
N ALA A 4 8.45 22.89 -34.51
CA ALA A 4 8.15 22.07 -33.35
C ALA A 4 8.19 20.60 -33.79
N ALA A 5 9.28 19.91 -33.49
CA ALA A 5 9.31 18.45 -33.54
C ALA A 5 8.55 17.93 -32.32
N GLY A 6 7.35 17.42 -32.56
CA GLY A 6 6.51 16.76 -31.56
C GLY A 6 7.22 15.53 -31.00
N GLN A 7 7.54 15.59 -29.71
CA GLN A 7 8.11 14.52 -28.93
C GLN A 7 6.95 13.74 -28.30
N ASP A 8 6.23 12.99 -29.14
CA ASP A 8 5.14 12.09 -28.72
C ASP A 8 5.37 10.72 -29.37
N ALA A 9 6.02 9.82 -28.62
CA ALA A 9 5.85 8.36 -28.76
C ALA A 9 6.84 7.61 -27.85
N ASN A 10 6.68 7.64 -26.53
CA ASN A 10 7.17 6.53 -25.70
C ASN A 10 6.41 6.34 -24.38
N ASP A 11 5.08 6.43 -24.38
CA ASP A 11 4.28 6.25 -23.16
C ASP A 11 3.28 5.08 -23.23
N ARG A 12 3.73 3.90 -23.69
CA ARG A 12 2.92 2.67 -23.63
C ARG A 12 3.75 1.42 -23.32
N GLY A 13 4.02 1.20 -22.03
CA GLY A 13 4.52 -0.06 -21.47
C GLY A 13 3.80 -0.40 -20.15
N PRO A 14 3.44 -1.67 -19.87
CA PRO A 14 2.57 -2.04 -18.76
C PRO A 14 3.37 -2.29 -17.47
N ASN A 15 3.44 -1.30 -16.57
CA ASN A 15 3.59 -1.46 -15.12
C ASN A 15 3.59 -0.07 -14.45
N LEU A 16 2.41 0.35 -13.98
CA LEU A 16 2.20 1.60 -13.23
C LEU A 16 2.39 1.42 -11.71
N HIS A 17 2.52 0.17 -11.25
CA HIS A 17 2.58 -0.18 -9.84
C HIS A 17 3.97 0.13 -9.25
N GLY A 18 4.02 1.03 -8.26
CA GLY A 18 5.25 1.38 -7.54
C GLY A 18 6.03 2.57 -8.12
N ARG A 19 5.41 3.42 -8.96
CA ARG A 19 6.02 4.67 -9.41
C ARG A 19 6.11 5.67 -8.26
N LEU A 20 7.17 6.48 -8.24
CA LEU A 20 7.36 7.54 -7.23
C LEU A 20 6.44 8.74 -7.44
N GLN A 21 5.88 8.92 -8.64
CA GLN A 21 5.09 10.10 -9.02
C GLN A 21 4.03 10.53 -7.98
N PRO A 22 3.21 9.63 -7.38
CA PRO A 22 2.23 10.05 -6.38
C PRO A 22 2.84 10.72 -5.15
N VAL A 23 4.05 10.31 -4.74
CA VAL A 23 4.79 10.96 -3.64
C VAL A 23 5.21 12.37 -4.06
N LEU A 24 5.70 12.54 -5.29
CA LEU A 24 6.14 13.84 -5.81
C LEU A 24 4.96 14.79 -5.99
N ASP A 25 3.84 14.29 -6.50
CA ASP A 25 2.60 15.07 -6.67
C ASP A 25 2.05 15.53 -5.31
N ALA A 26 2.11 14.66 -4.29
CA ALA A 26 1.69 14.99 -2.93
C ALA A 26 2.63 15.98 -2.23
N ALA A 27 3.94 15.84 -2.43
CA ALA A 27 4.94 16.73 -1.86
C ALA A 27 4.95 18.12 -2.52
N GLY A 28 4.56 18.20 -3.80
CA GLY A 28 4.53 19.43 -4.59
C GLY A 28 5.88 20.15 -4.59
N ASP A 29 5.85 21.47 -4.44
CA ASP A 29 7.05 22.32 -4.34
C ASP A 29 7.64 22.35 -2.91
N GLY A 30 7.18 21.49 -2.00
CA GLY A 30 7.61 21.45 -0.61
C GLY A 30 9.01 20.88 -0.37
N LEU A 31 9.60 20.25 -1.40
CA LEU A 31 10.94 19.65 -1.33
C LEU A 31 11.95 20.49 -2.11
N ALA A 32 13.06 20.83 -1.45
CA ALA A 32 14.23 21.39 -2.13
C ALA A 32 14.88 20.36 -3.07
N GLY A 33 15.75 20.81 -3.98
CA GLY A 33 16.34 19.94 -5.00
C GLY A 33 17.14 18.76 -4.42
N ASP A 34 17.93 19.00 -3.39
CA ASP A 34 18.68 17.98 -2.64
C ASP A 34 17.76 17.00 -1.88
N GLN A 35 16.69 17.51 -1.28
CA GLN A 35 15.67 16.70 -0.61
C GLN A 35 14.91 15.80 -1.58
N LEU A 36 14.58 16.31 -2.77
CA LEU A 36 13.96 15.56 -3.84
C LEU A 36 14.89 14.42 -4.33
N GLU A 37 16.18 14.71 -4.48
CA GLU A 37 17.18 13.70 -4.83
C GLU A 37 17.26 12.57 -3.78
N GLN A 38 17.21 12.90 -2.49
CA GLN A 38 17.17 11.89 -1.43
C GLN A 38 15.91 11.01 -1.49
N VAL A 39 14.73 11.59 -1.71
CA VAL A 39 13.47 10.83 -1.84
C VAL A 39 13.52 9.92 -3.08
N GLN A 40 14.03 10.41 -4.20
CA GLN A 40 14.25 9.59 -5.40
C GLN A 40 15.24 8.45 -5.14
N ARG A 41 16.33 8.72 -4.41
CA ARG A 41 17.30 7.70 -4.03
C ARG A 41 16.69 6.64 -3.12
N ALA A 42 15.90 7.04 -2.12
CA ALA A 42 15.21 6.12 -1.21
C ALA A 42 14.25 5.19 -1.96
N HIS A 43 13.52 5.72 -2.95
CA HIS A 43 12.66 4.91 -3.83
C HIS A 43 13.43 3.85 -4.60
N LEU A 44 14.57 4.21 -5.20
CA LEU A 44 15.40 3.27 -5.94
C LEU A 44 15.99 2.19 -5.04
N VAL A 45 16.44 2.56 -3.84
CA VAL A 45 16.97 1.61 -2.85
C VAL A 45 15.87 0.64 -2.39
N ALA A 46 14.69 1.14 -2.03
CA ALA A 46 13.55 0.29 -1.66
C ALA A 46 13.13 -0.63 -2.82
N ALA A 47 13.06 -0.10 -4.05
CA ALA A 47 12.71 -0.87 -5.23
C ALA A 47 13.74 -1.98 -5.51
N TYR A 48 15.03 -1.70 -5.31
CA TYR A 48 16.10 -2.67 -5.47
C TYR A 48 15.99 -3.79 -4.43
N TRP A 49 15.87 -3.47 -3.15
CA TRP A 49 15.86 -4.46 -2.08
C TRP A 49 14.60 -5.33 -2.08
N HIS A 50 13.46 -4.78 -2.50
CA HIS A 50 12.19 -5.50 -2.59
C HIS A 50 11.86 -6.03 -4.01
N ARG A 51 12.80 -6.02 -4.96
CA ARG A 51 12.57 -6.35 -6.39
C ARG A 51 11.96 -7.74 -6.65
N ASP A 52 12.28 -8.71 -5.80
CA ASP A 52 11.86 -10.11 -5.95
C ASP A 52 10.69 -10.46 -4.99
N GLN A 53 10.13 -9.45 -4.31
CA GLN A 53 9.08 -9.61 -3.31
C GLN A 53 7.71 -9.18 -3.84
N LEU A 54 6.67 -9.91 -3.41
CA LEU A 54 5.28 -9.62 -3.73
C LEU A 54 4.46 -9.41 -2.46
N ARG A 55 3.50 -8.48 -2.52
CA ARG A 55 2.47 -8.34 -1.49
C ARG A 55 1.53 -9.55 -1.53
N ARG A 56 0.73 -9.72 -0.46
CA ARG A 56 -0.34 -10.73 -0.42
C ARG A 56 -1.41 -10.54 -1.51
N SER A 57 -1.53 -9.34 -2.09
CA SER A 57 -2.37 -9.06 -3.25
C SER A 57 -1.83 -9.64 -4.56
N GLY A 58 -0.52 -9.92 -4.63
CA GLY A 58 0.19 -10.27 -5.85
C GLY A 58 0.91 -9.09 -6.52
N ASP A 59 0.75 -7.87 -6.00
CA ASP A 59 1.44 -6.68 -6.52
C ASP A 59 2.92 -6.66 -6.10
N PRO A 60 3.80 -5.96 -6.85
CA PRO A 60 5.18 -5.73 -6.43
C PRO A 60 5.24 -5.09 -5.03
N PHE A 61 6.15 -5.56 -4.18
CA PHE A 61 6.19 -5.12 -2.78
C PHE A 61 6.41 -3.61 -2.63
N ILE A 62 7.22 -3.00 -3.51
CA ILE A 62 7.48 -1.55 -3.58
C ILE A 62 6.22 -0.66 -3.62
N THR A 63 5.08 -1.21 -4.06
CA THR A 63 3.79 -0.50 -4.00
C THR A 63 3.41 -0.05 -2.59
N HIS A 64 3.83 -0.78 -1.56
CA HIS A 64 3.54 -0.45 -0.18
C HIS A 64 4.37 0.71 0.37
N PRO A 65 5.72 0.67 0.32
CA PRO A 65 6.51 1.81 0.78
C PRO A 65 6.16 3.09 0.02
N VAL A 66 5.88 3.01 -1.28
CA VAL A 66 5.41 4.17 -2.06
C VAL A 66 4.10 4.72 -1.50
N ALA A 67 3.11 3.87 -1.23
CA ALA A 67 1.84 4.33 -0.68
C ALA A 67 1.96 4.93 0.73
N VAL A 68 2.86 4.39 1.57
CA VAL A 68 3.17 4.96 2.89
C VAL A 68 3.81 6.33 2.75
N ALA A 69 4.81 6.46 1.88
CA ALA A 69 5.47 7.72 1.59
C ALA A 69 4.51 8.77 0.99
N THR A 70 3.54 8.35 0.16
CA THR A 70 2.49 9.24 -0.36
C THR A 70 1.62 9.78 0.77
N ILE A 71 1.20 8.93 1.71
CA ILE A 71 0.43 9.40 2.88
C ILE A 71 1.23 10.41 3.70
N LEU A 72 2.52 10.16 3.92
CA LEU A 72 3.38 11.10 4.66
C LEU A 72 3.55 12.44 3.92
N ALA A 73 3.72 12.40 2.60
CA ALA A 73 3.77 13.61 1.78
C ALA A 73 2.43 14.39 1.79
N GLU A 74 1.29 13.69 1.73
CA GLU A 74 -0.06 14.30 1.85
C GLU A 74 -0.26 14.99 3.21
N LEU A 75 0.37 14.46 4.27
CA LEU A 75 0.38 15.05 5.60
C LEU A 75 1.37 16.22 5.74
N GLY A 76 2.14 16.54 4.70
CA GLY A 76 3.13 17.62 4.71
C GLY A 76 4.38 17.29 5.53
N MET A 77 4.72 16.01 5.67
CA MET A 77 5.92 15.59 6.39
C MET A 77 7.20 15.93 5.63
N ASP A 78 8.30 16.08 6.34
CA ASP A 78 9.60 16.37 5.75
C ASP A 78 10.19 15.20 4.94
N HIS A 79 11.22 15.51 4.15
CA HIS A 79 11.90 14.57 3.28
C HIS A 79 12.51 13.37 4.02
N GLU A 80 13.06 13.57 5.22
CA GLU A 80 13.63 12.50 6.04
C GLU A 80 12.57 11.46 6.42
N LEU A 81 11.37 11.91 6.84
CA LEU A 81 10.29 11.01 7.19
C LEU A 81 9.68 10.34 5.96
N ILE A 82 9.61 11.04 4.83
CA ILE A 82 9.22 10.44 3.54
C ILE A 82 10.22 9.36 3.11
N CYS A 83 11.53 9.61 3.24
CA CYS A 83 12.59 8.63 3.01
C CYS A 83 12.43 7.43 3.95
N ALA A 84 12.20 7.65 5.25
CA ALA A 84 11.93 6.58 6.21
C ALA A 84 10.69 5.76 5.82
N GLY A 85 9.63 6.40 5.32
CA GLY A 85 8.44 5.71 4.79
C GLY A 85 8.73 4.80 3.60
N LEU A 86 9.62 5.23 2.69
CA LEU A 86 10.08 4.40 1.57
C LEU A 86 10.96 3.22 2.02
N LEU A 87 11.67 3.36 3.14
CA LEU A 87 12.67 2.40 3.61
C LEU A 87 12.21 1.53 4.80
N HIS A 88 11.02 1.77 5.35
CA HIS A 88 10.62 1.20 6.66
C HIS A 88 10.68 -0.33 6.75
N ASP A 89 10.38 -1.05 5.67
CA ASP A 89 10.42 -2.52 5.63
C ASP A 89 11.78 -3.07 5.14
N VAL A 90 12.74 -2.22 4.75
CA VAL A 90 13.99 -2.66 4.11
C VAL A 90 14.87 -3.44 5.09
N LEU A 91 15.00 -3.00 6.34
CA LEU A 91 15.84 -3.69 7.32
C LEU A 91 15.22 -5.01 7.81
N ASP A 92 13.88 -5.10 7.84
CA ASP A 92 13.18 -6.28 8.36
C ASP A 92 13.02 -7.39 7.32
N ASP A 93 12.72 -7.03 6.07
CA ASP A 93 12.34 -7.99 5.02
C ASP A 93 13.49 -8.32 4.06
N THR A 94 14.68 -7.73 4.24
CA THR A 94 15.78 -7.84 3.28
C THR A 94 17.14 -8.07 3.95
N GLY A 95 18.20 -8.15 3.15
CA GLY A 95 19.58 -8.33 3.65
C GLY A 95 20.34 -7.02 3.84
N CYS A 96 19.68 -5.87 3.71
CA CYS A 96 20.30 -4.56 3.87
C CYS A 96 20.70 -4.32 5.33
N THR A 97 21.87 -3.71 5.56
CA THR A 97 22.32 -3.39 6.91
C THR A 97 22.08 -1.92 7.28
N GLU A 98 22.02 -1.63 8.58
CA GLU A 98 21.92 -0.24 9.06
C GLU A 98 23.09 0.61 8.54
N GLU A 99 24.31 0.05 8.50
CA GLU A 99 25.50 0.78 8.02
C GLU A 99 25.39 1.19 6.55
N GLU A 100 24.78 0.35 5.70
CA GLU A 100 24.51 0.69 4.30
C GLU A 100 23.53 1.87 4.19
N LEU A 101 22.48 1.88 5.02
CA LEU A 101 21.51 2.98 5.03
C LEU A 101 22.08 4.27 5.62
N VAL A 102 22.92 4.18 6.66
CA VAL A 102 23.61 5.36 7.22
C VAL A 102 24.53 5.99 6.19
N ALA A 103 25.26 5.18 5.43
CA ALA A 103 26.16 5.68 4.38
C ALA A 103 25.42 6.39 3.23
N GLU A 104 24.20 5.96 2.91
CA GLU A 104 23.41 6.50 1.80
C GLU A 104 22.50 7.68 2.21
N PHE A 105 21.90 7.64 3.41
CA PHE A 105 20.86 8.59 3.84
C PHE A 105 21.22 9.39 5.10
N GLY A 106 22.31 9.02 5.79
CA GLY A 106 22.72 9.65 7.04
C GLY A 106 21.98 9.12 8.26
N GLU A 107 22.50 9.49 9.44
CA GLU A 107 21.97 9.05 10.73
C GLU A 107 20.50 9.45 10.99
N PRO A 108 20.01 10.66 10.62
CA PRO A 108 18.63 11.05 10.94
C PRO A 108 17.55 10.11 10.40
N VAL A 109 17.70 9.64 9.16
CA VAL A 109 16.75 8.70 8.54
C VAL A 109 16.83 7.34 9.23
N VAL A 110 18.03 6.87 9.54
CA VAL A 110 18.22 5.55 10.18
C VAL A 110 17.75 5.56 11.64
N GLU A 111 17.89 6.67 12.36
CA GLU A 111 17.33 6.82 13.71
C GLU A 111 15.80 6.70 13.70
N LEU A 112 15.12 7.29 12.72
CA LEU A 112 13.66 7.13 12.54
C LEU A 112 13.29 5.66 12.30
N LEU A 113 14.03 4.95 11.44
CA LEU A 113 13.83 3.53 11.16
C LEU A 113 14.05 2.67 12.41
N ARG A 114 15.15 2.90 13.14
CA ARG A 114 15.49 2.17 14.36
C ARG A 114 14.42 2.36 15.44
N ALA A 115 13.96 3.60 15.63
CA ALA A 115 12.88 3.90 16.56
C ALA A 115 11.56 3.25 16.12
N PHE A 116 11.26 3.26 14.82
CA PHE A 116 10.08 2.60 14.24
C PHE A 116 10.09 1.09 14.50
N HIS A 117 11.20 0.39 14.25
CA HIS A 117 11.32 -1.04 14.53
C HIS A 117 11.24 -1.36 16.02
N THR A 118 11.81 -0.51 16.86
CA THR A 118 11.73 -0.65 18.33
C THR A 118 10.28 -0.65 18.82
N ILE A 119 9.41 0.19 18.26
CA ILE A 119 7.99 0.25 18.64
C ILE A 119 7.11 -0.75 17.88
N ASP A 120 7.63 -1.47 16.88
CA ASP A 120 6.91 -2.56 16.23
C ASP A 120 7.21 -3.92 16.86
N ASP A 121 8.41 -4.09 17.42
CA ASP A 121 8.81 -5.28 18.17
C ASP A 121 8.22 -5.28 19.60
N PRO A 122 7.28 -6.18 19.95
CA PRO A 122 6.68 -6.24 21.28
C PRO A 122 7.67 -6.53 22.42
N GLU A 123 8.84 -7.12 22.13
CA GLU A 123 9.87 -7.40 23.14
C GLU A 123 10.72 -6.17 23.47
N ARG A 124 10.85 -5.24 22.51
CA ARG A 124 11.65 -4.01 22.65
C ARG A 124 10.81 -2.78 22.94
N ARG A 125 9.52 -2.83 22.60
CA ARG A 125 8.60 -1.71 22.72
C ARG A 125 8.42 -1.26 24.18
N PRO A 126 8.68 0.01 24.49
CA PRO A 126 8.41 0.56 25.82
C PRO A 126 6.93 0.42 26.22
N PRO A 127 6.58 0.20 27.50
CA PRO A 127 5.19 0.09 27.94
C PRO A 127 4.34 1.35 27.70
N ASP A 128 4.96 2.52 27.62
CA ASP A 128 4.32 3.82 27.43
C ASP A 128 4.60 4.45 26.05
N TRP A 129 5.03 3.63 25.09
CA TRP A 129 5.48 4.06 23.75
C TRP A 129 4.46 4.95 23.03
N GLU A 130 3.16 4.80 23.29
CA GLU A 130 2.11 5.64 22.70
C GLU A 130 2.27 7.12 23.07
N THR A 131 3.01 7.42 24.13
CA THR A 131 3.22 8.77 24.69
C THR A 131 4.69 9.18 24.76
N SER A 132 5.61 8.22 24.93
CA SER A 132 7.05 8.48 25.06
C SER A 132 7.79 8.50 23.71
N THR A 133 7.18 8.03 22.63
CA THR A 133 7.81 7.98 21.30
C THR A 133 7.68 9.32 20.56
N ASP A 134 8.73 9.67 19.80
CA ASP A 134 8.74 10.77 18.85
C ASP A 134 7.51 10.76 17.91
N GLU A 135 6.89 11.92 17.74
CA GLU A 135 5.67 12.08 16.94
C GLU A 135 5.87 11.75 15.46
N ARG A 136 7.07 11.95 14.90
CA ARG A 136 7.42 11.56 13.52
C ARG A 136 7.36 10.04 13.37
N VAL A 137 7.92 9.31 14.31
CA VAL A 137 7.93 7.83 14.30
C VAL A 137 6.52 7.28 14.47
N LEU A 138 5.71 7.89 15.34
CA LEU A 138 4.29 7.56 15.47
C LEU A 138 3.51 7.87 14.19
N THR A 139 3.83 8.98 13.51
CA THR A 139 3.21 9.36 12.23
C THR A 139 3.55 8.36 11.12
N LEU A 140 4.80 7.88 11.05
CA LEU A 140 5.19 6.77 10.18
C LEU A 140 4.39 5.50 10.47
N LYS A 141 4.22 5.13 11.74
CA LYS A 141 3.39 3.98 12.15
C LYS A 141 1.92 4.13 11.76
N LEU A 142 1.40 5.34 11.84
CA LEU A 142 0.03 5.65 11.42
C LEU A 142 -0.13 5.51 9.90
N ALA A 143 0.81 6.02 9.12
CA ALA A 143 0.81 5.91 7.66
C ALA A 143 0.92 4.45 7.20
N ASP A 144 1.83 3.68 7.78
CA ASP A 144 1.92 2.22 7.56
C ASP A 144 0.59 1.54 7.88
N ARG A 145 0.07 1.75 9.09
CA ARG A 145 -1.16 1.10 9.53
C ARG A 145 -2.34 1.46 8.63
N LEU A 146 -2.43 2.71 8.16
CA LEU A 146 -3.47 3.16 7.24
C LEU A 146 -3.41 2.42 5.91
N HIS A 147 -2.24 2.34 5.27
CA HIS A 147 -2.11 1.60 4.02
C HIS A 147 -2.40 0.10 4.20
N ASN A 148 -1.97 -0.48 5.32
CA ASN A 148 -2.30 -1.85 5.70
C ASN A 148 -3.81 -2.07 5.85
N HIS A 149 -4.56 -1.08 6.34
CA HIS A 149 -6.03 -1.14 6.40
C HIS A 149 -6.70 -1.00 5.04
N ARG A 150 -6.18 -0.15 4.15
CA ARG A 150 -6.66 -0.02 2.76
C ARG A 150 -6.50 -1.34 1.97
N THR A 151 -5.57 -2.20 2.38
CA THR A 151 -5.25 -3.49 1.74
C THR A 151 -5.56 -4.72 2.63
N LEU A 152 -6.23 -4.54 3.77
CA LEU A 152 -6.42 -5.59 4.79
C LEU A 152 -7.14 -6.85 4.28
N ARG A 153 -7.99 -6.67 3.26
CA ARG A 153 -8.82 -7.71 2.63
C ARG A 153 -8.05 -8.94 2.12
N PHE A 154 -6.76 -8.80 1.85
CA PHE A 154 -5.91 -9.90 1.36
C PHE A 154 -5.38 -10.81 2.49
N LEU A 155 -5.64 -10.47 3.76
CA LEU A 155 -5.28 -11.30 4.91
C LEU A 155 -6.41 -12.29 5.28
N PRO A 156 -6.13 -13.38 6.01
CA PRO A 156 -7.17 -14.21 6.62
C PRO A 156 -8.10 -13.42 7.55
N GLU A 157 -9.40 -13.73 7.55
CA GLU A 157 -10.43 -12.99 8.31
C GLU A 157 -10.08 -12.80 9.78
N GLU A 158 -9.53 -13.83 10.43
CA GLU A 158 -9.07 -13.75 11.82
C GLU A 158 -8.00 -12.65 12.02
N LYS A 159 -7.02 -12.58 11.11
CA LYS A 159 -5.98 -11.54 11.13
C LYS A 159 -6.58 -10.16 10.85
N GLN A 160 -7.54 -10.06 9.92
CA GLN A 160 -8.24 -8.81 9.66
C GLN A 160 -8.93 -8.29 10.93
N ARG A 161 -9.74 -9.13 11.58
CA ARG A 161 -10.47 -8.77 12.80
C ARG A 161 -9.52 -8.42 13.96
N ARG A 162 -8.42 -9.16 14.12
CA ARG A 162 -7.42 -8.86 15.15
C ARG A 162 -6.77 -7.50 14.92
N LYS A 163 -6.24 -7.25 13.71
CA LYS A 163 -5.61 -5.96 13.36
C LYS A 163 -6.59 -4.80 13.47
N SER A 164 -7.86 -4.97 13.10
CA SER A 164 -8.89 -3.93 13.25
C SER A 164 -9.24 -3.60 14.69
N ARG A 165 -9.26 -4.58 15.61
CA ARG A 165 -9.46 -4.31 17.04
C ARG A 165 -8.29 -3.51 17.62
N GLU A 166 -7.08 -4.01 17.44
CA GLU A 166 -5.84 -3.32 17.85
C GLU A 166 -5.78 -1.88 17.32
N THR A 167 -6.22 -1.68 16.07
CA THR A 167 -6.22 -0.35 15.45
C THR A 167 -7.20 0.60 16.11
N LEU A 168 -8.41 0.13 16.45
CA LEU A 168 -9.40 0.95 17.16
C LEU A 168 -8.97 1.26 18.59
N ASP A 169 -8.36 0.28 19.26
CA ASP A 169 -8.05 0.36 20.68
C ASP A 169 -6.78 1.18 20.96
N VAL A 170 -5.81 1.16 20.03
CA VAL A 170 -4.48 1.76 20.23
C VAL A 170 -4.16 2.82 19.18
N VAL A 171 -4.26 2.48 17.91
CA VAL A 171 -3.73 3.32 16.82
C VAL A 171 -4.59 4.56 16.56
N VAL A 172 -5.90 4.41 16.57
CA VAL A 172 -6.85 5.50 16.37
C VAL A 172 -6.74 6.59 17.47
N PRO A 173 -6.65 6.24 18.77
CA PRO A 173 -6.34 7.22 19.82
C PRO A 173 -5.05 8.00 19.59
N ILE A 174 -3.99 7.37 19.08
CA ILE A 174 -2.73 8.04 18.76
C ILE A 174 -2.94 9.06 17.63
N ALA A 175 -3.65 8.69 16.57
CA ALA A 175 -3.97 9.62 15.47
C ALA A 175 -4.71 10.87 15.95
N GLY A 176 -5.71 10.67 16.82
CA GLY A 176 -6.47 11.78 17.42
C GLY A 176 -5.59 12.67 18.31
N ARG A 177 -4.67 12.08 19.09
CA ARG A 177 -3.71 12.83 19.93
C ARG A 177 -2.78 13.71 19.10
N LEU A 178 -2.33 13.22 17.95
CA LEU A 178 -1.46 13.95 17.03
C LEU A 178 -2.22 14.94 16.12
N GLY A 179 -3.55 15.02 16.24
CA GLY A 179 -4.36 15.91 15.41
C GLY A 179 -4.50 15.46 13.94
N LEU A 180 -4.17 14.20 13.62
CA LEU A 180 -4.23 13.64 12.28
C LEU A 180 -5.66 13.17 11.94
N VAL A 181 -6.60 14.13 11.90
CA VAL A 181 -8.05 13.89 11.81
C VAL A 181 -8.43 12.97 10.65
N GLN A 182 -7.89 13.21 9.45
CA GLN A 182 -8.21 12.41 8.26
C GLN A 182 -7.78 10.95 8.42
N VAL A 183 -6.58 10.73 8.98
CA VAL A 183 -6.04 9.38 9.24
C VAL A 183 -6.86 8.68 10.32
N GLU A 184 -7.21 9.39 11.40
CA GLU A 184 -8.06 8.88 12.47
C GLU A 184 -9.41 8.39 11.93
N GLU A 185 -10.12 9.26 11.20
CA GLU A 185 -11.44 8.97 10.66
C GLU A 185 -11.41 7.78 9.70
N GLU A 186 -10.40 7.72 8.82
CA GLU A 186 -10.29 6.64 7.86
C GLU A 186 -9.95 5.30 8.53
N LEU A 187 -8.97 5.27 9.45
CA LEU A 187 -8.63 4.06 10.22
C LEU A 187 -9.83 3.55 11.02
N ARG A 188 -10.57 4.45 11.66
CA ARG A 188 -11.79 4.11 12.41
C ARG A 188 -12.84 3.51 11.49
N ARG A 189 -13.12 4.16 10.36
CA ARG A 189 -14.09 3.69 9.36
C ARG A 189 -13.74 2.31 8.81
N LEU A 190 -12.49 2.10 8.37
CA LEU A 190 -12.02 0.83 7.80
C LEU A 190 -12.05 -0.30 8.83
N SER A 191 -11.61 -0.02 10.06
CA SER A 191 -11.60 -1.01 11.14
C SER A 191 -13.01 -1.40 11.57
N THR A 192 -13.91 -0.43 11.78
CA THR A 192 -15.31 -0.71 12.11
C THR A 192 -16.01 -1.47 10.99
N ALA A 193 -15.80 -1.10 9.72
CA ALA A 193 -16.39 -1.80 8.58
C ALA A 193 -15.97 -3.28 8.51
N THR A 194 -14.71 -3.57 8.84
CA THR A 194 -14.17 -4.93 8.93
C THR A 194 -14.85 -5.72 10.06
N LEU A 195 -15.01 -5.13 11.24
CA LEU A 195 -15.59 -5.80 12.41
C LEU A 195 -17.11 -5.99 12.35
N SER A 196 -17.85 -5.09 11.70
CA SER A 196 -19.31 -5.18 11.58
C SER A 196 -19.79 -6.18 10.51
N GLY A 197 -18.89 -6.94 9.87
CA GLY A 197 -19.26 -7.91 8.82
C GLY A 197 -19.78 -7.29 7.51
N ARG A 198 -19.89 -5.96 7.42
CA ARG A 198 -20.13 -5.25 6.14
C ARG A 198 -18.94 -5.42 5.18
N GLY A 199 -17.73 -5.62 5.72
CA GLY A 199 -16.49 -5.93 4.99
C GLY A 199 -16.30 -7.39 4.56
N GLY A 200 -17.21 -8.30 4.88
CA GLY A 200 -17.09 -9.72 4.52
C GLY A 200 -17.44 -9.99 3.06
N ILE A 201 -16.51 -9.71 2.14
CA ILE A 201 -16.54 -10.28 0.78
C ILE A 201 -15.79 -11.62 0.75
N GLY A 202 -15.05 -11.96 1.81
CA GLY A 202 -14.11 -13.08 1.90
C GLY A 202 -14.43 -14.30 1.05
N ALA A 203 -15.58 -14.95 1.25
CA ALA A 203 -15.95 -16.11 0.45
C ALA A 203 -16.07 -15.80 -1.06
N SER A 204 -16.81 -14.75 -1.43
CA SER A 204 -16.97 -14.32 -2.82
C SER A 204 -15.68 -13.81 -3.44
N PHE A 205 -14.82 -13.15 -2.65
CA PHE A 205 -13.50 -12.67 -3.03
C PHE A 205 -12.58 -13.84 -3.40
N HIS A 206 -12.40 -14.82 -2.52
CA HIS A 206 -11.52 -15.96 -2.76
C HIS A 206 -11.97 -16.76 -3.99
N VAL A 207 -13.29 -16.90 -4.17
CA VAL A 207 -13.91 -17.54 -5.33
C VAL A 207 -13.57 -16.79 -6.63
N ILE A 208 -13.70 -15.47 -6.65
CA ILE A 208 -13.38 -14.66 -7.84
C ILE A 208 -11.87 -14.65 -8.13
N THR A 209 -11.03 -14.48 -7.12
CA THR A 209 -9.56 -14.47 -7.28
C THR A 209 -9.03 -15.82 -7.75
N ALA A 210 -9.54 -16.94 -7.21
CA ALA A 210 -9.20 -18.28 -7.69
C ALA A 210 -9.65 -18.49 -9.15
N GLY A 211 -10.85 -18.03 -9.50
CA GLY A 211 -11.35 -18.10 -10.87
C GLY A 211 -10.56 -17.24 -11.86
N ALA A 212 -10.04 -16.08 -11.42
CA ALA A 212 -9.28 -15.17 -12.27
C ALA A 212 -7.97 -15.79 -12.80
N ILE A 213 -7.46 -16.87 -12.20
CA ILE A 213 -6.33 -17.67 -12.72
C ILE A 213 -6.61 -18.18 -14.15
N MET A 214 -7.88 -18.36 -14.54
CA MET A 214 -8.26 -18.79 -15.88
C MET A 214 -8.01 -17.71 -16.96
N LEU A 215 -7.89 -16.44 -16.56
CA LEU A 215 -7.67 -15.32 -17.47
C LEU A 215 -6.18 -15.18 -17.85
N PRO A 216 -5.87 -14.59 -19.03
CA PRO A 216 -4.50 -14.19 -19.38
C PRO A 216 -3.88 -13.26 -18.33
N ALA A 217 -2.58 -13.41 -18.07
CA ALA A 217 -1.89 -12.72 -16.97
C ALA A 217 -2.02 -11.19 -17.06
N GLU A 218 -2.00 -10.67 -18.27
CA GLU A 218 -2.03 -9.25 -18.62
C GLU A 218 -3.42 -8.63 -18.39
N ALA A 219 -4.47 -9.45 -18.36
CA ALA A 219 -5.86 -9.02 -18.19
C ALA A 219 -6.38 -9.23 -16.76
N ARG A 220 -5.69 -10.02 -15.93
CA ARG A 220 -6.14 -10.37 -14.57
C ARG A 220 -6.36 -9.15 -13.68
N GLY A 221 -5.40 -8.22 -13.65
CA GLY A 221 -5.45 -7.05 -12.77
C GLY A 221 -6.69 -6.19 -13.02
N ARG A 222 -6.88 -5.75 -14.28
CA ARG A 222 -8.03 -4.92 -14.68
C ARG A 222 -9.38 -5.56 -14.36
N TRP A 223 -9.56 -6.84 -14.70
CA TRP A 223 -10.83 -7.53 -14.47
C TRP A 223 -11.07 -7.80 -12.98
N LEU A 224 -10.02 -8.07 -12.21
CA LEU A 224 -10.14 -8.17 -10.76
C LEU A 224 -10.58 -6.84 -10.16
N GLU A 225 -10.00 -5.71 -10.56
CA GLU A 225 -10.43 -4.39 -10.08
C GLU A 225 -11.92 -4.12 -10.37
N GLU A 226 -12.36 -4.36 -11.60
CA GLU A 226 -13.75 -4.18 -12.03
C GLU A 226 -14.72 -5.04 -11.21
N TRP A 227 -14.45 -6.35 -11.11
CA TRP A 227 -15.29 -7.28 -10.36
C TRP A 227 -15.29 -7.01 -8.86
N LEU A 228 -14.15 -6.60 -8.31
CA LEU A 228 -14.06 -6.21 -6.91
C LEU A 228 -14.85 -4.94 -6.63
N GLY A 229 -14.87 -3.98 -7.56
CA GLY A 229 -15.70 -2.79 -7.48
C GLY A 229 -17.19 -3.13 -7.42
N GLU A 230 -17.68 -3.97 -8.33
CA GLU A 230 -19.08 -4.42 -8.34
C GLU A 230 -19.45 -5.20 -7.08
N LEU A 231 -18.55 -6.08 -6.64
CA LEU A 231 -18.77 -6.93 -5.48
C LEU A 231 -18.85 -6.11 -4.16
N HIS A 232 -18.17 -4.97 -4.09
CA HIS A 232 -18.31 -4.00 -2.99
C HIS A 232 -19.64 -3.25 -3.02
N ALA A 233 -20.15 -2.94 -4.22
CA ALA A 233 -21.44 -2.26 -4.39
C ALA A 233 -22.65 -3.13 -4.00
N LEU A 234 -22.47 -4.45 -3.91
CA LEU A 234 -23.56 -5.38 -3.61
C LEU A 234 -23.93 -5.44 -2.12
N PRO A 235 -25.24 -5.33 -1.78
CA PRO A 235 -25.71 -5.38 -0.41
C PRO A 235 -25.78 -6.82 0.10
N GLY A 236 -24.96 -7.12 1.10
CA GLY A 236 -25.05 -8.35 1.89
C GLY A 236 -24.49 -9.61 1.23
N ARG A 237 -24.34 -10.66 2.05
CA ARG A 237 -23.62 -11.89 1.68
C ARG A 237 -24.24 -12.65 0.50
N TRP A 238 -25.57 -12.67 0.39
CA TRP A 238 -26.26 -13.46 -0.62
C TRP A 238 -26.15 -12.83 -2.02
N ALA A 239 -26.23 -11.50 -2.12
CA ALA A 239 -26.00 -10.80 -3.38
C ALA A 239 -24.58 -11.02 -3.89
N ARG A 240 -23.59 -10.95 -2.99
CA ARG A 240 -22.17 -11.21 -3.27
C ARG A 240 -21.90 -12.64 -3.71
N LEU A 241 -22.50 -13.63 -3.03
CA LEU A 241 -22.41 -15.05 -3.42
C LEU A 241 -23.03 -15.30 -4.80
N GLY A 242 -24.22 -14.74 -5.06
CA GLY A 242 -24.89 -14.86 -6.35
C GLY A 242 -24.09 -14.23 -7.49
N PHE A 243 -23.45 -13.08 -7.24
CA PHE A 243 -22.54 -12.45 -8.19
C PHE A 243 -21.32 -13.32 -8.48
N ALA A 244 -20.60 -13.79 -7.45
CA ALA A 244 -19.42 -14.64 -7.63
C ALA A 244 -19.75 -15.94 -8.39
N ALA A 245 -20.90 -16.56 -8.12
CA ALA A 245 -21.34 -17.76 -8.82
C ALA A 245 -21.59 -17.50 -10.32
N ARG A 246 -22.27 -16.40 -10.67
CA ARG A 246 -22.47 -15.98 -12.07
C ARG A 246 -21.15 -15.69 -12.76
N LEU A 247 -20.22 -15.07 -12.06
CA LEU A 247 -18.90 -14.74 -12.56
C LEU A 247 -18.11 -16.00 -12.92
N ILE A 248 -17.99 -16.95 -12.00
CA ILE A 248 -17.33 -18.23 -12.27
C ILE A 248 -17.96 -18.96 -13.46
N ALA A 249 -19.29 -18.99 -13.55
CA ALA A 249 -19.96 -19.63 -14.68
C ALA A 249 -19.61 -18.97 -16.04
N GLY A 250 -19.38 -17.65 -16.05
CA GLY A 250 -19.02 -16.89 -17.25
C GLY A 250 -17.52 -16.88 -17.60
N MET A 251 -16.63 -17.14 -16.64
CA MET A 251 -15.17 -17.03 -16.79
C MET A 251 -14.58 -17.84 -17.94
N PRO A 252 -14.97 -19.11 -18.19
CA PRO A 252 -14.40 -19.87 -19.31
C PRO A 252 -14.66 -19.23 -20.67
N ARG A 253 -15.83 -18.60 -20.85
CA ARG A 253 -16.19 -17.90 -22.08
C ARG A 253 -15.37 -16.61 -22.22
N LEU A 254 -15.25 -15.83 -21.16
CA LEU A 254 -14.45 -14.61 -21.15
C LEU A 254 -12.97 -14.88 -21.42
N ALA A 255 -12.39 -15.91 -20.79
CA ALA A 255 -11.00 -16.31 -21.00
C ALA A 255 -10.71 -16.66 -22.47
N ARG A 256 -11.65 -17.34 -23.15
CA ARG A 256 -11.53 -17.62 -24.59
C ARG A 256 -11.52 -16.34 -25.41
N THR A 257 -12.45 -15.42 -25.14
CA THR A 257 -12.54 -14.13 -25.85
C THR A 257 -11.24 -13.32 -25.72
N LEU A 258 -10.73 -13.16 -24.50
CA LEU A 258 -9.52 -12.39 -24.25
C LEU A 258 -8.27 -13.00 -24.91
N ARG A 259 -8.16 -14.34 -24.94
CA ARG A 259 -7.07 -15.03 -25.65
C ARG A 259 -7.18 -14.86 -27.17
N THR A 260 -8.39 -14.79 -27.73
CA THR A 260 -8.56 -14.54 -29.16
C THR A 260 -8.23 -13.11 -29.56
N GLU A 261 -8.53 -12.13 -28.70
CA GLU A 261 -8.17 -10.72 -28.93
C GLU A 261 -6.67 -10.49 -28.81
N ALA A 262 -6.00 -11.12 -27.84
CA ALA A 262 -4.56 -11.04 -27.68
C ALA A 262 -3.78 -11.62 -28.87
N ARG A 263 -4.36 -12.58 -29.61
CA ARG A 263 -3.77 -13.17 -30.83
C ARG A 263 -3.98 -12.33 -32.09
N ARG A 264 -4.86 -11.32 -32.04
CA ARG A 264 -5.16 -10.41 -33.16
C ARG A 264 -4.42 -9.07 -33.09
N ARG A 265 -3.73 -8.82 -31.98
CA ARG A 265 -2.82 -7.69 -31.77
C ARG A 265 -1.40 -8.16 -31.99
#